data_AF-A0A7W0G5P0-F1
#
_entry.id   AF-A0A7W0G5P0-F1
#
_cell.length_a   1.000
_cell.length_b   1.000
_cell.length_c   1.000
_cell.angle_alpha   90.00
_cell.angle_beta   90.00
_cell.angle_gamma   90.00
#
_symmetry.space_group_name_H-M   'P 1'
#
loop_
_entity.id
_entity.type
_entity.pdbx_description
1 polymer ?
#
loop_
_entity_poly.entity_id
_entity_poly.type
_entity_poly.pdbx_seq_one_letter_code
_entity_poly.pdbx_strand_id
1 'polypeptide(L)' 'MIEEVSEKEVTYLKELKKYQRKWVAVHEAEDGDIIVGSGEDAVEAKRDAQEKGFNDVVLFWVRPSNAGFITLSNVGA' A
#
# COMPACT_ATOMS: atom_id res chain seq x y z
N MET A 1 13.70 17.36 -11.69
CA MET A 1 13.56 15.99 -12.21
C MET A 1 12.25 15.47 -11.67
N ILE A 2 11.32 15.08 -12.54
CA ILE A 2 10.14 14.32 -12.12
C ILE A 2 10.63 12.88 -12.14
N GLU A 3 10.67 12.21 -10.99
CA GLU A 3 10.94 10.78 -10.94
C GLU A 3 9.83 10.08 -11.73
N GLU A 4 10.19 9.43 -12.85
CA GLU A 4 9.24 8.62 -13.62
C GLU A 4 8.82 7.45 -12.73
N VAL A 5 7.58 7.52 -12.24
CA VAL A 5 6.98 6.44 -11.45
C VAL A 5 6.94 5.18 -12.32
N SER A 6 7.56 4.11 -11.86
CA SER A 6 7.65 2.86 -12.62
C SER A 6 6.26 2.24 -12.83
N GLU A 7 6.07 1.47 -13.91
CA GLU A 7 4.81 0.75 -14.18
C GLU A 7 4.39 -0.17 -13.03
N LYS A 8 5.38 -0.67 -12.30
CA LYS A 8 5.24 -1.52 -11.12
C LYS A 8 4.66 -0.78 -9.93
N GLU A 9 5.16 0.42 -9.64
CA GLU A 9 4.59 1.29 -8.60
C GLU A 9 3.16 1.72 -8.95
N VAL A 10 2.88 2.03 -10.23
CA VAL A 10 1.51 2.33 -10.68
C VAL A 10 0.57 1.15 -10.45
N THR A 11 1.05 -0.07 -10.69
CA THR A 11 0.28 -1.30 -10.48
C THR A 11 0.01 -1.52 -8.98
N TYR A 12 1.03 -1.39 -8.14
CA TYR A 12 0.90 -1.46 -6.69
C TYR A 12 -0.09 -0.43 -6.13
N LEU A 13 -0.02 0.83 -6.57
CA LEU A 13 -0.96 1.88 -6.17
C LEU A 13 -2.40 1.60 -6.61
N LYS A 14 -2.60 0.95 -7.77
CA LYS A 14 -3.93 0.50 -8.21
C LYS A 14 -4.46 -0.63 -7.33
N GLU A 15 -3.61 -1.54 -6.87
CA GLU A 15 -4.02 -2.59 -5.94
C GLU A 15 -4.39 -2.04 -4.57
N LEU A 16 -3.59 -1.09 -4.04
CA LEU A 16 -3.89 -0.41 -2.77
C LEU A 16 -5.26 0.27 -2.76
N LYS A 17 -5.72 0.82 -3.89
CA LYS A 17 -7.06 1.42 -3.99
C LYS A 17 -8.18 0.43 -3.68
N LYS A 18 -7.98 -0.88 -3.87
CA LYS A 18 -8.97 -1.91 -3.54
C LYS A 18 -9.12 -2.12 -2.02
N TYR A 19 -8.10 -1.74 -1.25
CA TYR A 19 -8.02 -1.94 0.20
C TYR A 19 -8.26 -0.66 1.00
N GLN A 20 -8.92 0.35 0.43
CA GLN A 20 -9.22 1.58 1.16
C GLN A 20 -9.99 1.32 2.45
N ARG A 21 -9.60 2.03 3.51
CA ARG A 21 -10.15 1.87 4.86
C ARG A 21 -9.96 0.46 5.42
N LYS A 22 -8.87 -0.20 5.03
CA LYS A 22 -8.44 -1.47 5.61
C LYS A 22 -6.99 -1.39 6.05
N TRP A 23 -6.66 -2.26 7.00
CA TRP A 23 -5.29 -2.65 7.23
C TRP A 23 -4.86 -3.63 6.16
N VAL A 24 -3.62 -3.51 5.70
CA VAL A 24 -2.99 -4.49 4.84
C VAL A 24 -1.63 -4.91 5.40
N ALA A 25 -1.28 -6.14 5.12
CA ALA A 25 0.02 -6.71 5.40
C ALA A 25 0.81 -6.79 4.10
N VAL A 26 2.04 -6.28 4.11
CA VAL A 26 2.93 -6.29 2.96
C VAL A 26 4.19 -7.07 3.27
N HIS A 27 4.57 -7.88 2.30
CA HIS A 27 5.85 -8.56 2.28
C HIS A 27 6.76 -7.82 1.30
N GLU A 28 7.93 -7.43 1.79
CA GLU A 28 8.99 -6.82 0.99
C GLU A 28 9.72 -7.93 0.23
N ALA A 29 9.65 -7.91 -1.10
CA ALA A 29 10.35 -8.87 -1.96
C ALA A 29 11.42 -8.15 -2.79
N GLU A 30 12.40 -8.90 -3.31
CA GLU A 30 13.44 -8.33 -4.21
C GLU A 30 12.81 -7.63 -5.42
N ASP A 31 11.70 -8.20 -5.91
CA ASP A 31 10.86 -7.63 -6.94
C ASP A 31 9.73 -6.78 -6.35
N GLY A 32 9.98 -6.03 -5.29
CA GLY A 32 9.08 -5.00 -4.77
C GLY A 32 7.95 -5.52 -3.89
N ASP A 33 7.32 -4.56 -3.22
CA ASP A 33 6.33 -4.80 -2.18
C ASP A 33 5.05 -5.43 -2.72
N ILE A 34 4.61 -6.50 -2.05
CA ILE A 34 3.37 -7.21 -2.38
C ILE A 34 2.42 -7.23 -1.18
N ILE A 35 1.13 -6.99 -1.45
CA ILE A 35 0.08 -7.10 -0.43
C ILE A 35 -0.26 -8.57 -0.26
N VAL A 36 0.00 -9.11 0.92
CA VAL A 36 -0.18 -10.53 1.25
C VAL A 36 -1.34 -10.77 2.21
N GLY A 37 -1.82 -9.74 2.90
CA GLY A 37 -3.02 -9.85 3.74
C GLY A 37 -3.81 -8.55 3.88
N SER A 38 -5.07 -8.66 4.30
CA SER A 38 -5.91 -7.49 4.62
C SER A 38 -6.94 -7.77 5.71
N GLY A 39 -7.36 -6.72 6.42
CA GLY A 39 -8.34 -6.83 7.52
C GLY A 39 -8.91 -5.48 7.95
N GLU A 40 -9.94 -5.51 8.79
CA GLU A 40 -10.52 -4.28 9.37
C GLU A 40 -9.60 -3.70 10.47
N ASP A 41 -8.76 -4.55 11.07
CA ASP A 41 -7.69 -4.17 11.97
C ASP A 41 -6.33 -4.83 11.61
N ALA A 42 -5.27 -4.38 12.28
CA ALA A 42 -3.90 -4.84 12.03
C ALA A 42 -3.70 -6.34 12.37
N VAL A 43 -4.45 -6.86 13.33
CA VAL A 43 -4.36 -8.26 13.77
C VAL A 43 -4.98 -9.18 12.73
N GLU A 44 -6.15 -8.81 12.20
CA GLU A 44 -6.81 -9.52 11.11
C GLU A 44 -5.93 -9.56 9.85
N ALA A 45 -5.37 -8.40 9.46
CA ALA A 45 -4.48 -8.33 8.29
C ALA A 45 -3.23 -9.20 8.45
N LYS A 46 -2.65 -9.23 9.65
CA LYS A 46 -1.53 -10.12 9.98
C LYS A 46 -1.93 -11.59 9.94
N ARG A 47 -3.10 -11.94 10.49
CA ARG A 47 -3.56 -13.33 10.52
C ARG A 47 -3.81 -13.86 9.10
N ASP A 48 -4.45 -13.06 8.25
CA ASP A 48 -4.67 -13.40 6.84
C ASP A 48 -3.33 -13.63 6.10
N ALA A 49 -2.31 -12.82 6.37
CA ALA A 49 -0.97 -13.02 5.83
C ALA A 49 -0.29 -14.31 6.34
N GLN A 50 -0.41 -14.59 7.64
CA GLN A 50 0.15 -15.80 8.27
C GLN A 50 -0.51 -17.09 7.75
N GLU A 51 -1.84 -17.07 7.54
CA GLU A 51 -2.58 -18.18 6.92
C GLU A 51 -2.05 -18.50 5.49
N LYS A 52 -1.45 -17.52 4.82
CA LYS A 52 -0.80 -17.65 3.51
C LYS A 52 0.71 -17.93 3.58
N GLY A 53 1.27 -18.10 4.79
CA GLY A 53 2.68 -18.42 5.01
C GLY A 53 3.60 -17.21 5.20
N PHE A 54 3.07 -15.99 5.22
CA PHE A 54 3.85 -14.77 5.42
C PHE A 54 3.90 -14.41 6.91
N ASN A 55 5.01 -14.76 7.57
CA ASN A 55 5.20 -14.50 9.00
C ASN A 55 5.86 -13.16 9.28
N ASP A 56 6.66 -12.65 8.34
CA ASP A 56 7.33 -11.36 8.42
C ASP A 56 6.70 -10.41 7.41
N VAL A 57 5.96 -9.44 7.95
CA VAL A 57 5.15 -8.48 7.18
C VAL A 57 5.14 -7.12 7.85
N VAL A 58 5.11 -6.08 7.03
CA VAL A 58 4.86 -4.70 7.46
C VAL A 58 3.36 -4.43 7.39
N LEU A 59 2.80 -3.82 8.43
CA LEU A 59 1.37 -3.51 8.52
C LEU A 59 1.13 -2.01 8.32
N PHE A 60 0.15 -1.67 7.48
CA PHE A 60 -0.25 -0.28 7.32
C PHE A 60 -1.74 -0.12 7.05
N TRP A 61 -2.26 1.04 7.48
CA TRP A 61 -3.63 1.46 7.22
C TRP A 61 -3.74 2.21 5.90
N VAL A 62 -4.58 1.73 5.00
CA VAL A 62 -4.83 2.38 3.71
C VAL A 62 -5.85 3.50 3.90
N ARG A 63 -5.38 4.74 3.83
CA ARG A 63 -6.24 5.92 3.90
C ARG A 63 -7.22 5.93 2.70
N PRO A 64 -8.49 6.32 2.91
CA PRO A 64 -9.43 6.49 1.80
C PRO A 64 -8.92 7.54 0.80
N SER A 65 -9.07 7.28 -0.49
CA SER A 65 -8.54 8.11 -1.57
C SER A 65 -9.30 9.42 -1.79
N ASN A 66 -10.34 9.69 -0.99
CA ASN A 66 -11.14 10.92 -1.07
C ASN A 66 -10.43 12.13 -0.45
N ALA A 67 -9.19 11.98 0.02
CA ALA A 67 -8.31 13.11 0.26
C ALA A 67 -7.86 13.66 -1.11
N GLY A 68 -8.36 14.84 -1.48
CA GLY A 68 -8.05 15.48 -2.75
C GLY A 68 -6.55 15.48 -3.05
N PHE A 69 -6.23 15.31 -4.33
CA PHE A 69 -4.87 15.43 -4.84
C PHE A 69 -4.26 16.75 -4.36
N ILE A 70 -3.18 16.69 -3.57
CA ILE A 70 -2.35 17.86 -3.32
C ILE A 70 -1.58 18.10 -4.63
N THR A 71 -2.00 19.09 -5.39
CA THR A 71 -1.16 19.63 -6.45
C THR A 71 0.03 20.33 -5.79
N LEU A 72 1.22 19.75 -5.87
CA LEU A 72 2.46 20.46 -5.56
C LEU A 72 2.73 21.47 -6.68
N SER A 73 1.97 22.56 -6.70
CA SER A 73 2.34 23.73 -7.47
C SER A 73 3.50 24.39 -6.72
N ASN A 74 4.70 24.25 -7.28
CA ASN A 74 5.87 24.98 -6.84
C ASN A 74 5.55 26.49 -6.92
N VAL A 75 5.37 27.14 -5.77
CA VAL A 75 5.24 28.60 -5.72
C VAL A 75 6.66 29.15 -5.78
N GLY A 76 7.14 29.37 -7.00
CA GLY A 76 8.36 30.15 -7.22
C GLY A 76 8.12 31.58 -6.74
N ALA A 77 8.89 31.99 -5.73
CA ALA A 77 9.03 33.36 -5.26
C ALA A 77 10.03 34.14 -6.13
#